data_AF-A0A392Q5C0-F1
#
_entry.id   AF-A0A392Q5C0-F1
#
_cell.length_a   1.000
_cell.length_b   1.000
_cell.length_c   1.000
_cell.angle_alpha   90.00
_cell.angle_beta   90.00
_cell.angle_gamma   90.00
#
_symmetry.space_group_name_H-M   'P 1'
#
loop_
_entity.id
_entity.type
_entity.pdbx_description
1 polymer ?
#
loop_
_entity_poly.entity_id
_entity_poly.type
_entity_poly.pdbx_seq_one_letter_code
_entity_poly.pdbx_strand_id
1 'polypeptide(L)'
;TLAWQAAGLEQVVSRWLLQFHTAKEIIQAICTGEDTAIAGRFAVMLWVLWSNRNNQVWNDSKEDGRSLGFKAWNLWNEWYMVQQHQHNNSAIVQQ
;
A
#
# COMPACT_ATOMS: atom_id res chain seq x y z
N THR A 1 -10.75 -2.84 -7.43
CA THR A 1 -12.11 -2.28 -7.38
C THR A 1 -12.32 -1.55 -6.07
N LEU A 2 -12.94 -2.07 -4.99
CA LEU A 2 -13.18 -1.21 -3.80
C LEU A 2 -11.95 -0.95 -2.92
N ALA A 3 -11.10 -1.96 -2.75
CA ALA A 3 -9.95 -1.87 -1.85
C ALA A 3 -8.85 -0.95 -2.41
N TRP A 4 -8.52 -1.12 -3.70
CA TRP A 4 -7.60 -0.23 -4.39
C TRP A 4 -8.14 1.20 -4.50
N GLN A 5 -9.44 1.38 -4.75
CA GLN A 5 -10.05 2.71 -4.79
C GLN A 5 -9.95 3.41 -3.44
N ALA A 6 -10.29 2.73 -2.34
CA ALA A 6 -10.17 3.29 -0.99
C ALA A 6 -8.71 3.54 -0.58
N ALA A 7 -7.77 2.78 -1.12
CA ALA A 7 -6.33 3.03 -0.97
C ALA A 7 -5.78 4.07 -1.97
N GLY A 8 -6.62 4.68 -2.84
CA GLY A 8 -6.16 5.62 -3.86
C GLY A 8 -5.16 5.04 -4.88
N LEU A 9 -5.24 3.73 -5.13
CA LEU A 9 -4.34 2.96 -6.01
C LEU A 9 -5.02 2.45 -7.29
N GLU A 10 -6.35 2.60 -7.44
CA GLU A 10 -7.10 1.98 -8.55
C GLU A 10 -6.55 2.35 -9.93
N GLN A 11 -6.20 3.61 -10.18
CA GLN A 11 -5.65 4.03 -11.48
C GLN A 11 -4.30 3.38 -11.78
N VAL A 12 -3.39 3.38 -10.80
CA VAL A 12 -2.04 2.78 -10.93
C VAL A 12 -2.16 1.28 -11.16
N VAL A 13 -2.90 0.59 -10.30
CA VAL A 13 -3.05 -0.87 -10.35
C VAL A 13 -3.77 -1.30 -11.63
N SER A 14 -4.81 -0.58 -12.06
CA SER A 14 -5.52 -0.90 -13.30
C SER A 14 -4.63 -0.75 -14.53
N ARG A 15 -3.77 0.27 -14.58
CA ARG A 15 -2.82 0.45 -15.69
C ARG A 15 -1.93 -0.77 -15.87
N TRP A 16 -1.39 -1.30 -14.78
CA TRP A 16 -0.48 -2.43 -14.81
C TRP A 16 -1.20 -3.77 -15.02
N LEU A 17 -2.43 -3.92 -14.50
CA LEU A 17 -3.27 -5.09 -14.76
C LEU A 17 -3.67 -5.26 -16.24
N LEU A 18 -3.69 -4.17 -17.02
CA LEU A 18 -3.92 -4.24 -18.46
C LEU A 18 -2.71 -4.77 -19.25
N GLN A 19 -1.51 -4.65 -18.67
CA GLN A 19 -0.25 -5.00 -19.34
C GLN A 19 0.31 -6.34 -18.86
N PHE A 20 0.08 -6.68 -17.59
CA PHE A 20 0.66 -7.83 -16.93
C PHE A 20 -0.42 -8.75 -16.37
N HIS A 21 -0.15 -10.05 -16.41
CA HIS A 21 -1.14 -11.07 -16.06
C HIS A 21 -0.76 -11.84 -14.80
N THR A 22 0.45 -11.59 -14.26
CA THR A 22 0.92 -12.23 -13.05
C THR A 22 1.14 -11.22 -11.93
N ALA A 23 0.87 -11.64 -10.69
CA ALA A 23 1.12 -10.80 -9.52
C ALA A 23 2.60 -10.37 -9.43
N LYS A 24 3.53 -11.27 -9.80
CA LYS A 24 4.97 -10.98 -9.82
C LYS A 24 5.29 -9.78 -10.73
N GLU A 25 4.81 -9.81 -11.97
CA GLU A 25 5.07 -8.75 -12.95
C GLU A 25 4.45 -7.42 -12.51
N ILE A 26 3.23 -7.44 -11.97
CA ILE A 26 2.56 -6.24 -11.47
C ILE A 26 3.32 -5.64 -10.29
N ILE A 27 3.72 -6.46 -9.31
CA ILE A 27 4.51 -6.02 -8.15
C ILE A 27 5.82 -5.41 -8.64
N GLN A 28 6.53 -6.10 -9.53
CA GLN A 28 7.79 -5.60 -10.08
C GLN A 28 7.59 -4.26 -10.79
N ALA A 29 6.59 -4.15 -11.67
CA ALA A 29 6.30 -2.93 -12.43
C ALA A 29 6.00 -1.74 -11.53
N ILE A 30 5.18 -1.94 -10.48
CA ILE A 30 4.88 -0.88 -9.51
C ILE A 30 6.13 -0.47 -8.73
N CYS A 31 6.90 -1.44 -8.23
CA CYS A 31 8.09 -1.15 -7.43
C CYS A 31 9.24 -0.51 -8.23
N THR A 32 9.31 -0.73 -9.55
CA THR A 32 10.36 -0.14 -10.40
C THR A 32 9.91 1.09 -11.17
N GLY A 33 8.60 1.27 -11.37
CA GLY A 33 8.04 2.28 -12.28
C GLY A 33 7.24 3.40 -11.61
N GLU A 34 6.88 3.25 -10.34
CA GLU A 34 6.19 4.29 -9.56
C GLU A 34 7.12 4.96 -8.56
N ASP A 35 6.70 6.10 -8.02
CA ASP A 35 7.43 6.75 -6.94
C ASP A 35 7.34 5.96 -5.61
N THR A 36 8.21 6.32 -4.67
CA THR A 36 8.30 5.67 -3.35
C THR A 36 6.99 5.75 -2.57
N ALA A 37 6.19 6.81 -2.75
CA ALA A 37 4.93 6.96 -2.04
C ALA A 37 3.86 5.99 -2.55
N ILE A 38 3.75 5.84 -3.87
CA ILE A 38 2.84 4.89 -4.50
C ILE A 38 3.29 3.45 -4.23
N ALA A 39 4.58 3.16 -4.43
CA ALA A 39 5.15 1.82 -4.20
C ALA A 39 4.99 1.39 -2.73
N GLY A 40 5.26 2.30 -1.79
CA GLY A 40 5.11 2.05 -0.36
C GLY A 40 3.65 1.82 0.05
N ARG A 41 2.72 2.65 -0.44
CA ARG A 41 1.29 2.45 -0.20
C ARG A 41 0.79 1.12 -0.78
N PHE A 42 1.25 0.75 -1.96
CA PHE A 42 0.94 -0.55 -2.57
C PHE A 42 1.47 -1.71 -1.73
N ALA A 43 2.69 -1.61 -1.20
CA ALA A 43 3.24 -2.62 -0.29
C ALA A 43 2.42 -2.78 1.00
N VAL A 44 2.01 -1.67 1.63
CA VAL A 44 1.12 -1.71 2.80
C VAL A 44 -0.23 -2.34 2.45
N MET A 45 -0.76 -2.06 1.25
CA MET A 45 -2.00 -2.67 0.80
C MET A 45 -1.88 -4.20 0.65
N LEU A 46 -0.79 -4.71 0.06
CA LEU A 46 -0.52 -6.14 0.00
C LEU A 46 -0.38 -6.77 1.39
N TRP A 47 0.30 -6.07 2.31
CA TRP A 47 0.43 -6.50 3.70
C TRP A 47 -0.93 -6.62 4.40
N VAL A 48 -1.79 -5.61 4.27
CA VAL A 48 -3.15 -5.61 4.85
C VAL A 48 -4.01 -6.73 4.27
N LEU A 49 -3.95 -6.98 2.95
CA LEU A 49 -4.66 -8.09 2.31
C LEU A 49 -4.17 -9.45 2.84
N TRP A 50 -2.86 -9.62 2.96
CA TRP A 50 -2.26 -10.83 3.51
C TRP A 50 -2.66 -11.04 4.99
N SER A 51 -2.62 -9.98 5.79
CA SER A 51 -3.07 -9.99 7.19
C SER A 51 -4.55 -10.39 7.32
N ASN A 52 -5.43 -9.83 6.48
CA ASN A 52 -6.85 -10.20 6.47
C ASN A 52 -7.08 -11.66 6.07
N ARG A 53 -6.32 -12.17 5.09
CA ARG A 53 -6.36 -13.58 4.70
C ARG A 53 -5.94 -14.49 5.86
N ASN A 54 -4.93 -14.10 6.64
CA ASN A 54 -4.52 -14.86 7.82
C ASN A 54 -5.58 -14.82 8.93
N ASN A 55 -6.21 -13.67 9.18
CA ASN A 55 -7.31 -13.57 10.14
C ASN A 55 -8.48 -14.48 9.78
N GLN A 56 -8.78 -14.64 8.49
CA GLN A 56 -9.81 -15.58 8.06
C GLN A 56 -9.42 -17.03 8.40
N VAL A 57 -8.15 -17.40 8.21
CA VAL A 57 -7.66 -18.77 8.47
C VAL A 57 -7.61 -19.08 9.97
N TRP A 58 -7.15 -18.14 10.78
CA TRP A 58 -6.86 -18.40 12.20
C TRP A 58 -7.99 -18.00 13.14
N ASN A 59 -8.82 -17.03 12.75
CA ASN A 59 -9.80 -16.39 13.64
C ASN A 59 -11.23 -16.38 13.05
N ASP A 60 -11.45 -17.00 11.88
CA ASP A 60 -12.73 -16.96 11.13
C ASP A 60 -13.30 -15.53 10.97
N SER A 61 -12.40 -14.55 10.82
CA SER A 61 -12.74 -13.14 10.76
C SER A 61 -12.21 -12.51 9.49
N LYS A 62 -13.00 -11.64 8.86
CA LYS A 62 -12.66 -10.99 7.60
C LYS A 62 -13.24 -9.59 7.53
N GLU A 63 -12.41 -8.62 7.21
CA GLU A 63 -12.83 -7.24 6.90
C GLU A 63 -13.18 -7.12 5.40
N ASP A 64 -14.11 -6.23 5.08
CA ASP A 64 -14.51 -5.95 3.70
C ASP A 64 -13.42 -5.15 2.94
N GLY A 65 -13.45 -5.23 1.61
CA GLY A 65 -12.43 -4.61 0.77
C GLY A 65 -12.26 -3.10 0.97
N ARG A 66 -13.35 -2.34 1.20
CA ARG A 66 -13.26 -0.89 1.35
C ARG A 66 -12.58 -0.54 2.68
N SER A 67 -12.94 -1.23 3.75
CA SER A 67 -12.31 -1.07 5.07
C SER A 67 -10.81 -1.38 5.02
N LEU A 68 -10.42 -2.45 4.33
CA LEU A 68 -9.01 -2.78 4.11
C LEU A 68 -8.25 -1.69 3.36
N GLY A 69 -8.87 -1.11 2.31
CA GLY A 69 -8.25 -0.03 1.55
C GLY A 69 -8.02 1.23 2.39
N PHE A 70 -8.99 1.62 3.22
CA PHE A 70 -8.83 2.73 4.17
C PHE A 70 -7.76 2.44 5.22
N LYS A 71 -7.73 1.21 5.75
CA LYS A 71 -6.71 0.77 6.70
C LYS A 71 -5.31 0.90 6.10
N ALA A 72 -5.10 0.44 4.87
CA ALA A 72 -3.82 0.58 4.18
C ALA A 72 -3.44 2.04 3.92
N TRP A 73 -4.40 2.87 3.49
CA TRP A 73 -4.21 4.31 3.30
C TRP A 73 -3.74 5.01 4.57
N ASN A 74 -4.44 4.77 5.69
CA ASN A 74 -4.12 5.39 6.98
C ASN A 74 -2.75 4.94 7.48
N LEU A 75 -2.48 3.64 7.50
CA LEU A 75 -1.18 3.09 7.94
C LEU A 75 -0.01 3.66 7.14
N TRP A 76 -0.16 3.75 5.81
CA TRP A 76 0.88 4.33 4.97
C TRP A 76 1.08 5.82 5.27
N ASN A 77 0.01 6.60 5.38
CA ASN A 77 0.12 8.03 5.62
C ASN A 77 0.71 8.35 7.00
N GLU A 78 0.33 7.60 8.04
CA GLU A 78 0.91 7.72 9.38
C GLU A 78 2.42 7.47 9.33
N TRP A 79 2.84 6.37 8.71
CA TRP A 79 4.26 6.06 8.53
C TRP A 79 4.99 7.13 7.73
N TYR A 80 4.41 7.58 6.62
CA TYR A 80 5.01 8.59 5.75
C TYR A 80 5.19 9.93 6.47
N MET A 81 4.20 10.37 7.24
CA MET A 81 4.29 11.60 8.03
C MET A 81 5.41 11.50 9.08
N VAL A 82 5.50 10.40 9.81
CA VAL A 82 6.59 10.16 10.78
C VAL A 82 7.95 10.20 10.10
N GLN A 83 8.08 9.57 8.93
CA GLN A 83 9.34 9.54 8.19
C GLN A 83 9.76 10.94 7.73
N GLN A 84 8.82 11.76 7.25
CA GLN A 84 9.09 13.16 6.87
C GLN A 84 9.55 13.99 8.08
N HIS A 85 8.92 13.82 9.25
CA HIS A 85 9.34 14.50 10.48
C HIS A 85 10.77 14.11 10.90
N GLN A 86 11.12 12.83 10.81
CA GLN A 86 12.46 12.35 11.13
C GLN A 86 13.52 12.89 10.16
N HIS A 87 13.23 12.91 8.85
CA HIS A 87 14.13 13.49 7.87
C HIS A 87 14.34 15.00 8.08
N ASN A 88 13.28 15.75 8.35
CA ASN A 88 13.37 17.19 8.60
C ASN A 88 14.19 17.50 9.87
N ASN A 89 13.98 16.75 10.95
CA ASN A 89 14.77 16.91 12.18
C ASN A 89 16.24 16.54 11.97
N SER A 90 16.54 15.52 11.16
CA SER A 90 17.92 15.10 10.86
C SER A 90 18.66 16.15 10.03
N ALA A 91 17.97 16.84 9.12
CA ALA A 91 18.54 17.92 8.32
C ALA A 91 18.88 19.17 9.15
N ILE A 92 18.09 19.47 10.20
CA ILE A 92 18.33 20.60 11.10
C ILE A 92 19.52 20.34 12.04
N VAL A 93 19.75 19.10 12.47
CA VAL A 93 20.86 18.75 13.38
C VAL A 93 22.24 18.75 12.68
N GLN A 94 22.28 18.80 11.35
CA GLN A 94 23.52 18.84 10.56
C GLN A 94 23.92 20.26 10.08
N GLN A 95 23.23 21.30 10.55
CA GLN A 95 23.58 22.72 10.31
C GLN A 95 24.18 23.35 11.56
#